data_AF-A0A3D8J0N5-F1
#
_entry.id   AF-A0A3D8J0N5-F1
#
_cell.length_a   1.000
_cell.length_b   1.000
_cell.length_c   1.000
_cell.angle_alpha   90.00
_cell.angle_beta   90.00
_cell.angle_gamma   90.00
#
_symmetry.space_group_name_H-M   'P 1'
#
loop_
_entity.id
_entity.type
_entity.pdbx_description
1 polymer ?
#
loop_
_entity_poly.entity_id
_entity_poly.type
_entity_poly.pdbx_seq_one_letter_code
_entity_poly.pdbx_strand_id
1 'polypeptide(L)'
;MKRLGVFIGVALGLSVACASDVRGIIEEIDDANKTIKVNNQIIKVMPYTEIEQEGCGSGWDTPKTFSQLRVNDVVEVDVFYDNGKMIAKEIEIGCGRAY
;
A
#
# COMPACT_ATOMS: atom_id res chain seq x y z
N MET A 1 36.74 -31.27 -35.66
CA MET A 1 36.84 -30.02 -34.88
C MET A 1 35.45 -29.40 -34.79
N LYS A 2 34.79 -29.48 -33.63
CA LYS A 2 33.39 -29.05 -33.45
C LYS A 2 33.41 -27.77 -32.63
N ARG A 3 33.06 -26.63 -33.24
CA ARG A 3 33.07 -25.31 -32.58
C ARG A 3 31.90 -25.23 -31.62
N LEU A 4 32.20 -25.08 -30.33
CA LEU A 4 31.21 -24.79 -29.28
C LEU A 4 30.80 -23.32 -29.40
N GLY A 5 29.55 -23.06 -29.75
CA GLY A 5 28.95 -21.74 -29.67
C GLY A 5 28.48 -21.47 -28.24
N VAL A 6 28.99 -20.41 -27.62
CA VAL A 6 28.53 -19.93 -26.31
C VAL A 6 27.44 -18.89 -26.57
N PHE A 7 26.20 -19.21 -26.19
CA PHE A 7 25.09 -18.25 -26.16
C PHE A 7 25.08 -17.56 -24.80
N ILE A 8 25.42 -16.27 -24.77
CA ILE A 8 25.24 -15.40 -23.61
C ILE A 8 23.76 -15.01 -23.57
N GLY A 9 22.99 -15.64 -22.68
CA GLY A 9 21.62 -15.27 -22.40
C GLY A 9 21.56 -14.02 -21.52
N VAL A 10 21.07 -12.91 -22.09
CA VAL A 10 20.71 -11.72 -21.31
C VAL A 10 19.38 -11.99 -20.64
N ALA A 11 19.41 -12.25 -19.33
CA ALA A 11 18.21 -12.30 -18.51
C ALA A 11 17.80 -10.86 -18.17
N LEU A 12 16.84 -10.33 -18.93
CA LEU A 12 16.12 -9.11 -18.56
C LEU A 12 15.24 -9.43 -17.35
N GLY A 13 15.69 -9.03 -16.16
CA GLY A 13 14.90 -9.08 -14.94
C GLY A 13 13.72 -8.10 -15.04
N LEU A 14 12.59 -8.59 -15.52
CA LEU A 14 11.31 -7.91 -15.39
C LEU A 14 10.89 -7.96 -13.92
N SER A 15 11.15 -6.88 -13.18
CA SER A 15 10.50 -6.66 -11.90
C SER A 15 9.04 -6.34 -12.18
N VAL A 16 8.18 -7.36 -12.06
CA VAL A 16 6.73 -7.17 -11.95
C VAL A 16 6.48 -6.43 -10.64
N ALA A 17 6.11 -5.15 -10.74
CA ALA A 17 5.49 -4.43 -9.64
C ALA A 17 4.09 -5.04 -9.47
N CYS A 18 3.97 -6.08 -8.63
CA CYS A 18 2.68 -6.57 -8.20
C CYS A 18 2.07 -5.47 -7.32
N ALA A 19 1.07 -4.75 -7.84
CA ALA A 19 0.16 -3.98 -7.00
C ALA A 19 -0.45 -4.98 -6.01
N SER A 20 -0.25 -4.72 -4.72
CA SER A 20 -0.77 -5.58 -3.66
C SER A 20 -1.64 -4.72 -2.77
N ASP A 21 -2.93 -5.00 -2.73
CA ASP A 21 -3.83 -4.34 -1.79
C ASP A 21 -3.63 -4.96 -0.41
N VAL A 22 -3.37 -4.13 0.59
CA VAL A 22 -3.33 -4.55 2.00
C VAL A 22 -4.67 -4.19 2.64
N ARG A 23 -5.48 -5.21 2.93
CA ARG A 23 -6.73 -5.07 3.68
C ARG A 23 -6.52 -5.45 5.15
N GLY A 24 -6.96 -4.61 6.07
CA GLY A 24 -6.84 -4.92 7.50
C GLY A 24 -7.32 -3.80 8.40
N ILE A 25 -6.86 -3.85 9.65
CA ILE A 25 -7.14 -2.83 10.66
C ILE A 25 -5.86 -2.07 10.97
N ILE A 26 -5.94 -0.74 11.11
CA ILE A 26 -4.80 0.05 11.59
C ILE A 26 -4.51 -0.32 13.04
N GLU A 27 -3.36 -0.95 13.27
CA GLU A 27 -2.87 -1.38 14.58
C GLU A 27 -2.14 -0.23 15.30
N GLU A 28 -1.33 0.53 14.56
CA GLU A 28 -0.49 1.60 15.08
C GLU A 28 -0.37 2.75 14.06
N ILE A 29 -0.21 3.97 14.55
CA ILE A 29 0.06 5.17 13.75
C ILE A 29 1.27 5.87 14.34
N ASP A 30 2.27 6.15 13.50
CA ASP A 30 3.42 6.97 13.85
C ASP A 30 3.37 8.27 13.04
N ASP A 31 3.01 9.36 13.72
CA ASP A 31 2.89 10.68 13.09
C ASP A 31 4.24 11.32 12.77
N ALA A 32 5.29 11.03 13.54
CA ALA A 32 6.62 11.57 13.28
C ALA A 32 7.20 10.97 12.00
N ASN A 33 7.02 9.66 11.81
CA ASN A 33 7.51 8.93 10.66
C ASN A 33 6.49 8.82 9.53
N LYS A 34 5.25 9.29 9.70
CA LYS A 34 4.16 9.18 8.71
C LYS A 34 3.99 7.74 8.22
N THR A 35 3.82 6.81 9.15
CA THR A 35 3.59 5.40 8.86
C THR A 35 2.37 4.88 9.60
N ILE A 36 1.69 3.91 9.00
CA ILE A 36 0.68 3.09 9.66
C ILE A 36 1.14 1.63 9.70
N LYS A 37 0.63 0.88 10.67
CA LYS A 37 0.85 -0.57 10.76
C LYS A 37 -0.47 -1.30 10.52
N VAL A 38 -0.50 -2.20 9.55
CA VAL A 38 -1.67 -3.00 9.17
C VAL A 38 -1.22 -4.45 8.96
N ASN A 39 -1.80 -5.41 9.67
CA ASN A 39 -1.41 -6.83 9.65
C ASN A 39 0.09 -7.04 9.89
N ASN A 40 0.65 -6.41 10.93
CA ASN A 40 2.09 -6.37 11.21
C ASN A 40 2.99 -5.76 10.11
N GLN A 41 2.43 -5.17 9.05
CA GLN A 41 3.20 -4.53 7.98
C GLN A 41 3.26 -3.01 8.20
N ILE A 42 4.47 -2.45 8.12
CA ILE A 42 4.66 -0.99 8.19
C ILE A 42 4.53 -0.41 6.79
N ILE A 43 3.56 0.49 6.62
CA ILE A 43 3.28 1.16 5.35
C ILE A 43 3.57 2.65 5.50
N LYS A 44 4.39 3.18 4.60
CA LYS A 44 4.73 4.60 4.54
C LYS A 44 3.62 5.38 3.84
N VAL A 45 3.15 6.45 4.47
CA VAL A 45 2.21 7.39 3.87
C VAL A 45 2.97 8.63 3.41
N MET A 46 2.77 9.00 2.15
CA MET A 46 3.47 10.09 1.49
C MET A 46 2.54 11.30 1.33
N PRO A 47 3.07 12.52 1.09
CA PRO A 47 2.22 13.70 0.90
C PRO A 47 1.24 13.60 -0.28
N TYR A 48 1.51 12.71 -1.24
CA TYR A 48 0.66 12.46 -2.41
C TYR A 48 -0.26 11.25 -2.25
N THR A 49 -0.20 10.52 -1.12
CA THR A 49 -1.10 9.40 -0.88
C THR A 49 -2.53 9.93 -0.79
N GLU A 50 -3.42 9.39 -1.62
CA GLU A 50 -4.85 9.66 -1.54
C GLU A 50 -5.43 8.96 -0.32
N ILE A 51 -6.26 9.65 0.46
CA ILE A 51 -6.86 9.08 1.67
C ILE A 51 -8.33 9.46 1.64
N GLU A 52 -9.21 8.46 1.60
CA GLU A 52 -10.64 8.67 1.52
C GLU A 52 -11.37 7.81 2.54
N GLN A 53 -12.56 8.23 2.93
CA GLN A 53 -13.47 7.42 3.71
C GLN A 53 -14.69 7.10 2.87
N GLU A 54 -15.04 5.81 2.80
CA GLU A 54 -16.22 5.35 2.08
C GLU A 54 -17.47 6.12 2.52
N GLY A 55 -18.38 6.38 1.58
CA GLY A 55 -19.57 7.18 1.86
C GLY A 55 -20.52 6.66 2.95
N CYS A 56 -20.41 5.39 3.37
CA CYS A 56 -21.20 4.78 4.47
C CYS A 56 -22.70 5.12 4.48
N GLY A 57 -23.33 5.15 3.29
CA GLY A 57 -24.75 5.53 3.12
C GLY A 57 -25.00 6.95 2.62
N SER A 58 -23.96 7.78 2.53
CA SER A 58 -24.00 9.15 1.96
C SER A 58 -23.87 9.17 0.43
N GLY A 59 -23.45 8.04 -0.17
CA GLY A 59 -23.33 7.86 -1.62
C GLY A 59 -22.04 8.38 -2.26
N TRP A 60 -21.17 9.05 -1.50
CA TRP A 60 -19.92 9.65 -1.98
C TRP A 60 -18.81 9.47 -0.96
N ASP A 61 -17.60 9.26 -1.43
CA ASP A 61 -16.42 9.15 -0.59
C ASP A 61 -15.98 10.54 -0.12
N THR A 62 -15.40 10.57 1.08
CA THR A 62 -14.99 11.82 1.74
C THR A 62 -13.47 11.87 1.85
N PRO A 63 -12.81 12.86 1.22
CA PRO A 63 -11.37 13.04 1.36
C PRO A 63 -10.96 13.24 2.83
N LYS A 64 -9.82 12.66 3.19
CA LYS A 64 -9.20 12.70 4.50
C LYS A 64 -7.74 13.09 4.41
N THR A 65 -7.14 13.20 5.57
CA THR A 65 -5.72 13.49 5.76
C THR A 65 -5.12 12.48 6.71
N PHE A 66 -3.79 12.35 6.73
CA PHE A 66 -3.10 11.43 7.63
C PHE A 66 -3.49 11.62 9.10
N SER A 67 -3.70 12.85 9.55
CA SER A 67 -4.07 13.15 10.93
C SER A 67 -5.50 12.75 11.30
N GLN A 68 -6.31 12.36 10.32
CA GLN A 68 -7.68 11.89 10.51
C GLN A 68 -7.77 10.36 10.56
N LEU A 69 -6.69 9.64 10.23
CA LEU A 69 -6.58 8.19 10.44
C LEU A 69 -6.61 7.86 11.93
N ARG A 70 -7.20 6.72 12.28
CA ARG A 70 -7.32 6.25 13.66
C ARG A 70 -6.92 4.79 13.76
N VAL A 71 -6.31 4.45 14.90
CA VAL A 71 -6.17 3.05 15.30
C VAL A 71 -7.57 2.45 15.40
N ASN A 72 -7.71 1.22 14.89
CA ASN A 72 -8.96 0.49 14.66
C ASN A 72 -9.78 0.87 13.42
N ASP A 73 -9.32 1.80 12.59
CA ASP A 73 -9.93 1.99 11.27
C ASP A 73 -9.73 0.72 10.42
N VAL A 74 -10.80 0.25 9.77
CA VAL A 74 -10.71 -0.79 8.73
C VAL A 74 -10.26 -0.10 7.46
N VAL A 75 -9.19 -0.59 6.85
CA VAL A 75 -8.60 0.03 5.67
C VAL A 75 -8.29 -0.97 4.56
N GLU A 76 -8.42 -0.51 3.34
CA GLU A 76 -7.77 -1.05 2.15
C GLU A 76 -6.67 -0.09 1.72
N VAL A 77 -5.46 -0.61 1.51
CA VAL A 77 -4.29 0.20 1.16
C VAL A 77 -3.67 -0.33 -0.12
N ASP A 78 -3.80 0.42 -1.22
CA ASP A 78 -3.05 0.17 -2.45
C ASP A 78 -1.58 0.54 -2.16
N VAL A 79 -0.68 -0.45 -2.19
CA VAL A 79 0.75 -0.23 -1.99
C VAL A 79 1.58 -0.59 -3.21
N PHE A 80 2.69 0.14 -3.34
CA PHE A 80 3.82 -0.27 -4.16
C PHE A 80 5.07 -0.42 -3.30
N TYR A 81 6.04 -1.18 -3.80
CA TYR A 81 7.31 -1.41 -3.13
C TYR A 81 8.39 -0.50 -3.73
N ASP A 82 9.07 0.26 -2.88
CA ASP A 82 10.27 1.02 -3.25
C ASP A 82 11.37 0.77 -2.23
N ASN A 83 12.55 0.34 -2.70
CA ASN A 83 13.72 0.03 -1.86
C ASN A 83 13.39 -0.87 -0.65
N GLY A 84 12.51 -1.86 -0.84
CA GLY A 84 12.09 -2.80 0.21
C GLY A 84 11.09 -2.23 1.22
N LYS A 85 10.52 -1.05 0.96
CA LYS A 85 9.49 -0.42 1.80
C LYS A 85 8.15 -0.43 1.07
N MET A 86 7.08 -0.68 1.81
CA MET A 86 5.71 -0.49 1.31
C MET A 86 5.36 1.00 1.40
N ILE A 87 4.91 1.56 0.28
CA ILE A 87 4.45 2.94 0.19
C ILE A 87 3.00 2.93 -0.27
N ALA A 88 2.14 3.62 0.47
CA ALA A 88 0.73 3.77 0.13
C ALA A 88 0.57 4.72 -1.07
N LYS A 89 -0.09 4.22 -2.11
CA LYS A 89 -0.64 5.05 -3.18
C LYS A 89 -1.98 5.64 -2.76
N GLU A 90 -2.83 4.81 -2.14
CA GLU A 90 -4.18 5.17 -1.70
C GLU A 90 -4.53 4.42 -0.40
N ILE A 91 -5.33 5.06 0.46
CA ILE A 91 -5.89 4.47 1.68
C ILE A 91 -7.40 4.74 1.68
N GLU A 92 -8.19 3.68 1.57
CA GLU A 92 -9.64 3.74 1.71
C GLU A 92 -10.04 3.29 3.12
N ILE A 93 -10.74 4.16 3.86
CA ILE A 93 -11.27 3.87 5.20
C ILE A 93 -12.69 3.33 5.07
N GLY A 94 -12.87 2.07 5.44
CA GLY A 94 -14.15 1.37 5.33
C GLY A 94 -15.13 1.66 6.48
N CYS A 95 -16.39 1.33 6.25
CA CYS A 95 -17.50 1.61 7.16
C CYS A 95 -17.65 0.65 8.37
N GLY A 96 -16.56 0.09 8.88
CA GLY A 96 -16.57 -0.75 10.09
C GLY A 96 -16.90 -2.23 9.88
N ARG A 97 -16.92 -2.74 8.64
CA ARG A 97 -16.84 -4.19 8.36
C ARG A 97 -15.44 -4.52 7.88
N ALA A 98 -14.71 -5.33 8.65
CA ALA A 98 -13.53 -6.03 8.13
C ALA A 98 -13.97 -6.97 6.99
N TYR A 99 -13.26 -6.91 5.87
CA TYR A 99 -13.44 -7.76 4.70
C TYR A 99 -13.21 -9.24 5.00
#